data_AF-A0A354I2T1-F1
#
_entry.id   AF-A0A354I2T1-F1
#
_cell.length_a   1.000
_cell.length_b   1.000
_cell.length_c   1.000
_cell.angle_alpha   90.00
_cell.angle_beta   90.00
_cell.angle_gamma   90.00
#
_symmetry.space_group_name_H-M   'P 1'
#
loop_
_entity.id
_entity.type
_entity.pdbx_description
1 polymer ?
#
loop_
_entity_poly.entity_id
_entity_poly.type
_entity_poly.pdbx_seq_one_letter_code
_entity_poly.pdbx_strand_id
1 'polypeptide(L)'
;MAEEHKKGLNAELVGNDLLNCCRKETTCGQCQKTNCVIGYGKQCISDYKKEPKKEVVQGMEHIPTMDFKVFDEVELETAIAHILKECKDCKEDHTDECIINVIRSCYEVGLLGDVQPYEGSALQYLMYLKENFPDKSLQIAELYRS
;
A
#
# COMPACT_ATOMS: atom_id res chain seq x y z
N MET A 1 -26.34 15.22 -11.61
CA MET A 1 -26.30 15.01 -10.15
C MET A 1 -25.62 13.67 -9.94
N ALA A 2 -24.30 13.68 -9.84
CA ALA A 2 -23.49 12.48 -9.81
C ALA A 2 -22.82 12.40 -8.43
N GLU A 3 -23.34 11.46 -7.67
CA GLU A 3 -22.67 10.62 -6.68
C GLU A 3 -22.01 11.31 -5.48
N GLU A 4 -22.74 11.22 -4.37
CA GLU A 4 -22.23 11.30 -3.01
C GLU A 4 -20.90 10.55 -2.88
N HIS A 5 -19.81 11.29 -2.73
CA HIS A 5 -18.52 10.75 -2.31
C HIS A 5 -18.70 9.99 -0.97
N LYS A 6 -18.78 8.66 -1.05
CA LYS A 6 -18.58 7.78 0.11
C LYS A 6 -17.19 8.05 0.68
N LYS A 7 -17.12 8.69 1.86
CA LYS A 7 -15.91 9.17 2.57
C LYS A 7 -14.96 8.06 3.09
N GLY A 8 -14.73 6.99 2.35
CA GLY A 8 -13.85 5.87 2.76
C GLY A 8 -12.76 5.57 1.73
N LEU A 9 -11.85 4.66 2.10
CA LEU A 9 -10.88 4.04 1.19
C LEU A 9 -11.60 3.33 0.04
N ASN A 10 -11.13 3.52 -1.20
CA ASN A 10 -11.57 2.74 -2.37
C ASN A 10 -11.02 1.31 -2.31
N ALA A 11 -11.68 0.45 -1.54
CA ALA A 11 -11.24 -0.93 -1.30
C ALA A 11 -11.27 -1.84 -2.54
N GLU A 12 -12.04 -1.49 -3.58
CA GLU A 12 -12.03 -2.23 -4.85
C GLU A 12 -10.77 -1.94 -5.64
N LEU A 13 -10.40 -0.66 -5.79
CA LEU A 13 -9.14 -0.25 -6.44
C LEU A 13 -7.94 -0.91 -5.76
N VAL A 14 -7.80 -0.69 -4.45
CA VAL A 14 -6.66 -1.20 -3.67
C VAL A 14 -6.62 -2.73 -3.64
N GLY A 15 -7.80 -3.38 -3.59
CA GLY A 15 -7.91 -4.83 -3.70
C GLY A 15 -7.40 -5.37 -5.05
N ASN A 16 -7.70 -4.67 -6.15
CA ASN A 16 -7.22 -5.03 -7.48
C ASN A 16 -5.71 -4.80 -7.63
N ASP A 17 -5.19 -3.69 -7.10
CA ASP A 17 -3.75 -3.40 -7.10
C ASP A 17 -2.96 -4.51 -6.37
N LEU A 18 -3.44 -4.96 -5.21
CA LEU A 18 -2.86 -6.11 -4.49
C LEU A 18 -2.92 -7.42 -5.29
N LEU A 19 -3.99 -7.62 -6.08
CA LEU A 19 -4.10 -8.79 -6.95
C LEU A 19 -3.05 -8.75 -8.06
N ASN A 20 -2.84 -7.59 -8.69
CA ASN A 20 -1.90 -7.41 -9.79
C ASN A 20 -0.43 -7.49 -9.32
N CYS A 21 -0.11 -6.96 -8.14
CA CYS A 21 1.23 -7.09 -7.54
C CYS A 21 1.64 -8.56 -7.31
N CYS A 22 0.68 -9.48 -7.19
CA CYS A 22 0.95 -10.88 -6.90
C CYS A 22 1.27 -11.69 -8.16
N ARG A 23 2.50 -12.19 -8.28
CA ARG A 23 2.96 -13.04 -9.40
C ARG A 23 2.42 -14.48 -9.41
N LYS A 24 1.42 -14.77 -8.58
CA LYS A 24 0.73 -16.07 -8.46
C LYS A 24 1.68 -17.22 -8.07
N GLU A 25 1.10 -18.42 -7.91
CA GLU A 25 1.82 -19.62 -7.49
C GLU A 25 2.85 -20.09 -8.53
N THR A 26 2.68 -19.72 -9.80
CA THR A 26 3.65 -20.00 -10.86
C THR A 26 5.04 -19.44 -10.56
N THR A 27 5.12 -18.31 -9.86
CA THR A 27 6.40 -17.70 -9.45
C THR A 27 6.76 -18.05 -8.01
N CYS A 28 5.79 -18.14 -7.10
CA CYS A 28 6.05 -18.37 -5.68
C CYS A 28 6.22 -19.86 -5.31
N GLY A 29 5.84 -20.79 -6.19
CA GLY A 29 5.72 -22.22 -5.92
C GLY A 29 4.47 -22.57 -5.10
N GLN A 30 4.27 -21.92 -3.96
CA GLN A 30 3.11 -22.11 -3.09
C GLN A 30 2.67 -20.79 -2.44
N CYS A 31 1.37 -20.49 -2.46
CA CYS A 31 0.83 -19.31 -1.81
C CYS A 31 0.98 -19.37 -0.27
N GLN A 32 1.65 -18.37 0.30
CA GLN A 32 1.91 -18.24 1.74
C GLN A 32 0.84 -17.42 2.50
N LYS A 33 -0.24 -17.01 1.82
CA LYS A 33 -1.34 -16.23 2.41
C LYS A 33 -0.81 -15.01 3.20
N THR A 34 -1.20 -14.84 4.46
CA THR A 34 -0.81 -13.70 5.31
C THR A 34 0.67 -13.67 5.70
N ASN A 35 1.43 -14.75 5.48
CA ASN A 35 2.89 -14.74 5.62
C ASN A 35 3.59 -14.13 4.39
N CYS A 36 2.83 -13.69 3.39
CA CYS A 36 3.30 -12.94 2.24
C CYS A 36 2.88 -11.48 2.43
N VAL A 37 3.74 -10.51 2.14
CA VAL A 37 3.42 -9.09 2.32
C VAL A 37 2.17 -8.66 1.54
N ILE A 38 2.06 -9.09 0.27
CA ILE A 38 0.86 -8.85 -0.54
C ILE A 38 -0.35 -9.64 -0.03
N GLY A 39 -0.14 -10.82 0.55
CA GLY A 39 -1.23 -11.62 1.11
C GLY A 39 -1.76 -11.05 2.42
N TYR A 40 -0.90 -10.44 3.24
CA TYR A 40 -1.30 -9.68 4.42
C TYR A 40 -2.13 -8.45 4.02
N GLY A 41 -1.66 -7.66 3.05
CA GLY A 41 -2.44 -6.53 2.54
C GLY A 41 -3.82 -6.94 1.99
N LYS A 42 -3.91 -8.08 1.28
CA LYS A 42 -5.20 -8.65 0.83
C LYS A 42 -6.13 -8.99 1.99
N GLN A 43 -5.58 -9.52 3.09
CA GLN A 43 -6.35 -9.82 4.28
C GLN A 43 -6.91 -8.55 4.92
N CYS A 44 -6.07 -7.52 5.09
CA CYS A 44 -6.49 -6.21 5.62
C CYS A 44 -7.63 -5.58 4.79
N ILE A 45 -7.54 -5.61 3.46
CA ILE A 45 -8.61 -5.10 2.59
C ILE A 45 -9.87 -5.97 2.66
N SER A 46 -9.73 -7.29 2.71
CA SER A 46 -10.86 -8.21 2.91
C SER A 46 -11.60 -7.88 4.21
N ASP A 47 -10.89 -7.65 5.30
CA ASP A 47 -11.51 -7.36 6.59
C ASP A 47 -12.11 -5.96 6.64
N TYR A 48 -11.46 -4.97 6.02
CA TYR A 48 -12.06 -3.65 5.79
C TYR A 48 -13.37 -3.73 5.00
N LYS A 49 -13.45 -4.57 3.95
CA LYS A 49 -14.70 -4.76 3.18
C LYS A 49 -15.82 -5.37 4.02
N LYS A 50 -15.51 -6.22 5.00
CA LYS A 50 -16.50 -6.83 5.91
C LYS A 50 -16.95 -5.84 6.99
N GLU A 51 -16.00 -5.16 7.60
CA GLU A 51 -16.22 -4.22 8.69
C GLU A 51 -15.30 -2.99 8.52
N PRO A 52 -15.77 -1.95 7.81
CA PRO A 52 -14.96 -0.79 7.49
C PRO A 52 -14.47 -0.06 8.75
N LYS A 53 -13.16 -0.12 8.99
CA LYS A 53 -12.47 0.55 10.10
C LYS A 53 -11.30 1.37 9.54
N LYS A 54 -11.09 2.56 10.12
CA LYS A 54 -9.95 3.43 9.75
C LYS A 54 -8.62 2.77 10.09
N GLU A 55 -8.59 2.00 11.18
CA GLU A 55 -7.38 1.44 11.76
C GLU A 55 -7.40 -0.09 11.73
N VAL A 56 -6.22 -0.67 11.55
CA VAL A 56 -5.96 -2.10 11.67
C VAL A 56 -5.27 -2.31 13.00
N VAL A 57 -5.81 -3.16 13.87
CA VAL A 57 -5.21 -3.41 15.19
C VAL A 57 -3.85 -4.09 15.00
N GLN A 58 -2.78 -3.45 15.48
CA GLN A 58 -1.39 -3.93 15.32
C GLN A 58 -1.07 -4.23 13.84
N GLY A 59 -1.59 -3.42 12.93
CA GLY A 59 -1.41 -3.56 11.50
C GLY A 59 0.06 -3.50 11.09
N MET A 60 0.81 -2.56 11.64
CA MET A 60 2.24 -2.41 11.30
C MET A 60 3.09 -3.55 11.85
N GLU A 61 2.82 -4.01 13.07
CA GLU A 61 3.55 -5.12 13.71
C GLU A 61 3.40 -6.45 12.95
N HIS A 62 2.31 -6.62 12.21
CA HIS A 62 2.01 -7.85 11.47
C HIS A 62 2.51 -7.84 10.01
N ILE A 63 3.16 -6.77 9.55
CA ILE A 63 3.72 -6.71 8.19
C ILE A 63 4.90 -7.70 8.09
N PRO A 64 4.87 -8.68 7.15
CA PRO A 64 5.97 -9.63 6.97
C PRO A 64 7.19 -8.97 6.30
N THR A 65 8.04 -8.29 7.06
CA THR A 65 9.25 -7.60 6.55
C THR A 65 10.36 -8.55 6.10
N MET A 66 10.31 -9.82 6.52
CA MET A 66 11.25 -10.87 6.09
C MET A 66 10.77 -11.65 4.84
N ASP A 67 9.82 -11.09 4.08
CA ASP A 67 9.33 -11.70 2.84
C ASP A 67 10.23 -11.32 1.64
N PHE A 68 11.25 -12.13 1.36
CA PHE A 68 12.21 -11.91 0.26
C PHE A 68 11.68 -12.30 -1.14
N LYS A 69 10.36 -12.28 -1.34
CA LYS A 69 9.76 -12.59 -2.64
C LYS A 69 9.96 -11.42 -3.60
N VAL A 70 10.13 -11.76 -4.89
CA VAL A 70 10.19 -10.78 -5.96
C VAL A 70 8.78 -10.55 -6.51
N PHE A 71 8.30 -9.33 -6.37
CA PHE A 71 7.02 -8.87 -6.91
C PHE A 71 7.21 -8.10 -8.22
N ASP A 72 6.11 -7.70 -8.85
CA ASP A 72 6.18 -6.85 -10.03
C ASP A 72 6.36 -5.38 -9.63
N GLU A 73 7.51 -4.81 -9.98
CA GLU A 73 7.85 -3.45 -9.57
C GLU A 73 6.90 -2.41 -10.16
N VAL A 74 6.49 -2.56 -11.42
CA VAL A 74 5.61 -1.59 -12.09
C VAL A 74 4.22 -1.60 -11.46
N GLU A 75 3.71 -2.78 -11.12
CA GLU A 75 2.44 -2.92 -10.40
C GLU A 75 2.54 -2.34 -8.98
N LEU A 76 3.66 -2.52 -8.30
CA LEU A 76 3.90 -1.94 -6.98
C LEU A 76 4.01 -0.41 -7.01
N GLU A 77 4.73 0.15 -7.97
CA GLU A 77 4.84 1.60 -8.17
C GLU A 77 3.45 2.22 -8.44
N THR A 78 2.65 1.53 -9.27
CA THR A 78 1.26 1.91 -9.55
C THR A 78 0.39 1.85 -8.30
N ALA A 79 0.48 0.76 -7.53
CA ALA A 79 -0.27 0.58 -6.30
C ALA A 79 0.09 1.64 -5.23
N ILE A 80 1.37 2.00 -5.09
CA ILE A 80 1.81 3.07 -4.19
C ILE A 80 1.21 4.41 -4.62
N ALA A 81 1.25 4.73 -5.92
CA ALA A 81 0.65 5.96 -6.42
C ALA A 81 -0.86 6.02 -6.15
N HIS A 82 -1.58 4.91 -6.35
CA HIS A 82 -3.02 4.83 -6.06
C HIS A 82 -3.33 4.98 -4.57
N ILE A 83 -2.66 4.25 -3.68
CA ILE A 83 -2.95 4.32 -2.23
C ILE A 83 -2.61 5.70 -1.65
N LEU A 84 -1.62 6.41 -2.21
CA LEU A 84 -1.32 7.79 -1.83
C LEU A 84 -2.46 8.77 -2.18
N LYS A 85 -3.21 8.54 -3.27
CA LYS A 85 -4.39 9.35 -3.63
C LYS A 85 -5.57 9.13 -2.69
N GLU A 86 -5.60 7.97 -2.03
CA GLU A 86 -6.62 7.65 -1.01
C GLU A 86 -6.32 8.31 0.34
N CYS A 87 -5.07 8.75 0.58
CA CYS A 87 -4.70 9.46 1.79
C CYS A 87 -5.35 10.84 1.86
N LYS A 88 -5.79 11.23 3.07
CA LYS A 88 -6.48 12.50 3.33
C LYS A 88 -5.57 13.60 3.89
N ASP A 89 -4.25 13.43 3.76
CA ASP A 89 -3.24 14.34 4.31
C ASP A 89 -3.44 14.69 5.80
N CYS A 90 -3.52 13.65 6.65
CA CYS A 90 -3.76 13.82 8.09
C CYS A 90 -2.63 14.57 8.84
N LYS A 91 -1.42 14.65 8.27
CA LYS A 91 -0.25 15.33 8.87
C LYS A 91 -0.02 14.89 10.32
N GLU A 92 -0.03 15.83 11.26
CA GLU A 92 0.19 15.58 12.70
C GLU A 92 -0.85 14.64 13.33
N ASP A 93 -2.05 14.51 12.74
CA ASP A 93 -3.10 13.58 13.18
C ASP A 93 -2.93 12.18 12.54
N HIS A 94 -1.79 11.90 11.91
CA HIS A 94 -1.49 10.59 11.34
C HIS A 94 -1.38 9.52 12.44
N THR A 95 -1.78 8.30 12.08
CA THR A 95 -1.58 7.11 12.91
C THR A 95 -1.05 6.01 12.03
N ASP A 96 0.02 5.36 12.49
CA ASP A 96 0.69 4.28 11.77
C ASP A 96 -0.26 3.11 11.49
N GLU A 97 -1.25 2.92 12.37
CA GLU A 97 -2.23 1.85 12.28
C GLU A 97 -3.35 2.12 11.27
N CYS A 98 -3.36 3.28 10.60
CA CYS A 98 -4.38 3.53 9.59
C CYS A 98 -4.24 2.56 8.41
N ILE A 99 -5.38 2.06 7.91
CA ILE A 99 -5.42 1.05 6.83
C ILE A 99 -4.63 1.49 5.60
N ILE A 100 -4.64 2.78 5.27
CA ILE A 100 -3.89 3.35 4.14
C ILE A 100 -2.39 3.20 4.37
N ASN A 101 -1.90 3.51 5.58
CA ASN A 101 -0.50 3.38 5.95
C ASN A 101 -0.08 1.91 5.94
N VAL A 102 -0.85 1.03 6.57
CA VAL A 102 -0.56 -0.41 6.62
C VAL A 102 -0.44 -1.02 5.23
N ILE A 103 -1.37 -0.69 4.32
CA ILE A 103 -1.32 -1.18 2.94
C ILE A 103 -0.16 -0.54 2.15
N ARG A 104 0.09 0.76 2.29
CA ARG A 104 1.25 1.42 1.67
C ARG A 104 2.55 0.74 2.09
N SER A 105 2.71 0.48 3.39
CA SER A 105 3.86 -0.22 3.97
C SER A 105 4.02 -1.65 3.43
N CYS A 106 2.92 -2.34 3.10
CA CYS A 106 2.99 -3.63 2.40
C CYS A 106 3.60 -3.47 0.99
N TYR A 107 3.20 -2.45 0.23
CA TYR A 107 3.79 -2.20 -1.09
C TYR A 107 5.26 -1.78 -0.98
N GLU A 108 5.61 -0.98 0.03
CA GLU A 108 6.98 -0.54 0.29
C GLU A 108 7.92 -1.71 0.59
N VAL A 109 7.53 -2.62 1.48
CA VAL A 109 8.32 -3.83 1.74
C VAL A 109 8.48 -4.64 0.45
N GLY A 110 7.45 -4.73 -0.38
CA GLY A 110 7.52 -5.42 -1.67
C GLY A 110 8.42 -4.76 -2.72
N LEU A 111 8.53 -3.42 -2.72
CA LEU A 111 9.26 -2.64 -3.73
C LEU A 111 10.67 -2.23 -3.28
N LEU A 112 10.78 -1.78 -2.03
CA LEU A 112 11.94 -1.13 -1.43
C LEU A 112 12.64 -2.02 -0.40
N GLY A 113 12.02 -3.14 -0.03
CA GLY A 113 12.57 -4.12 0.90
C GLY A 113 12.37 -3.78 2.38
N ASP A 114 11.80 -2.63 2.70
CA ASP A 114 11.48 -2.22 4.07
C ASP A 114 10.36 -1.17 4.12
N VAL A 115 9.75 -1.01 5.29
CA VAL A 115 8.78 0.05 5.58
C VAL A 115 9.48 1.41 5.55
N GLN A 116 8.80 2.42 5.00
CA GLN A 116 9.31 3.78 4.91
C GLN A 116 8.57 4.73 5.84
N PRO A 117 9.24 5.78 6.35
CA PRO A 117 8.61 6.79 7.19
C PRO A 117 7.52 7.55 6.44
N TYR A 118 6.41 7.82 7.12
CA TYR A 118 5.29 8.57 6.56
C TYR A 118 4.54 9.39 7.60
N GLU A 119 4.68 10.70 7.50
CA GLU A 119 4.08 11.65 8.45
C GLU A 119 2.72 12.18 7.94
N GLY A 120 1.94 11.32 7.29
CA GLY A 120 0.58 11.70 6.88
C GLY A 120 0.49 12.71 5.73
N SER A 121 1.53 12.88 4.91
CA SER A 121 1.50 13.76 3.71
C SER A 121 2.03 13.05 2.47
N ALA A 122 1.19 12.93 1.44
CA ALA A 122 1.59 12.29 0.18
C ALA A 122 2.72 13.05 -0.53
N LEU A 123 2.66 14.39 -0.57
CA LEU A 123 3.69 15.20 -1.22
C LEU A 123 5.05 15.12 -0.52
N GLN A 124 5.08 15.19 0.81
CA GLN A 124 6.34 15.05 1.56
C GLN A 124 6.94 13.65 1.38
N TYR A 125 6.08 12.63 1.34
CA TYR A 125 6.52 11.27 1.09
C TYR A 125 7.09 11.08 -0.33
N LEU A 126 6.49 11.68 -1.36
CA LEU A 126 7.06 11.65 -2.72
C LEU A 126 8.41 12.37 -2.80
N MET A 127 8.62 13.45 -2.04
CA MET A 127 9.93 14.10 -1.91
C MET A 127 10.94 13.17 -1.24
N TYR A 128 10.55 12.51 -0.14
CA TYR A 128 11.38 11.53 0.55
C TYR A 128 11.80 10.38 -0.37
N LEU A 129 10.85 9.80 -1.13
CA LEU A 129 11.15 8.74 -2.09
C LEU A 129 12.12 9.22 -3.18
N LYS A 130 11.96 10.45 -3.66
CA LYS A 130 12.86 11.02 -4.66
C LYS A 130 14.30 11.15 -4.17
N GLU A 131 14.48 11.48 -2.90
CA GLU A 131 15.80 11.63 -2.28
C GLU A 131 16.48 10.29 -2.00
N ASN A 132 15.72 9.27 -1.58
CA ASN A 132 16.27 8.00 -1.11
C ASN A 132 16.19 6.86 -2.14
N PHE A 133 15.23 6.91 -3.06
CA PHE A 133 14.95 5.89 -4.08
C PHE A 133 14.67 6.53 -5.45
N PRO A 134 15.61 7.33 -6.00
CA PRO A 134 15.36 8.15 -7.19
C PRO A 134 14.82 7.33 -8.37
N ASP A 135 15.35 6.13 -8.60
CA ASP A 135 14.97 5.26 -9.72
C ASP A 135 13.50 4.78 -9.63
N LYS A 136 12.99 4.50 -8.42
CA LYS A 136 11.59 4.07 -8.20
C LYS A 136 10.63 5.25 -8.10
N SER A 137 11.11 6.38 -7.59
CA SER A 137 10.29 7.54 -7.26
C SER A 137 9.64 8.22 -8.47
N LEU A 138 10.31 8.19 -9.63
CA LEU A 138 9.88 8.92 -10.83
C LEU A 138 8.53 8.40 -11.32
N GLN A 139 8.41 7.08 -11.47
CA GLN A 139 7.19 6.44 -11.95
C GLN A 139 6.03 6.64 -10.97
N ILE A 140 6.29 6.47 -9.67
CA ILE A 140 5.28 6.69 -8.62
C ILE A 140 4.76 8.13 -8.68
N ALA A 141 5.66 9.12 -8.80
CA ALA A 141 5.28 10.53 -8.86
C ALA A 141 4.56 10.93 -10.15
N GLU A 142 4.85 10.27 -11.28
CA GLU A 142 4.10 10.45 -12.53
C GLU A 142 2.68 9.89 -12.42
N LEU A 143 2.53 8.64 -11.97
CA LEU A 143 1.23 8.00 -11.78
C LEU A 143 0.38 8.70 -10.70
N TYR A 144 1.02 9.29 -9.69
CA TYR A 144 0.31 10.08 -8.67
C TYR A 144 -0.28 11.37 -9.25
N ARG A 145 0.38 11.99 -10.24
CA ARG A 145 -0.07 13.27 -10.84
C ARG A 145 -1.15 13.12 -11.91
N SER A 146 -1.21 11.96 -12.59
CA SER A 146 -2.21 11.66 -13.63
C SER A 146 -3.58 11.37 -13.05
#